data_AF-A0A5E4T7H5-F1
#
_entry.id   AF-A0A5E4T7H5-F1
#
_cell.length_a   1.000
_cell.length_b   1.000
_cell.length_c   1.000
_cell.angle_alpha   90.00
_cell.angle_beta   90.00
_cell.angle_gamma   90.00
#
_symmetry.space_group_name_H-M   'P 1'
#
loop_
_entity.id
_entity.type
_entity.pdbx_description
1 polymer ?
#
loop_
_entity_poly.entity_id
_entity_poly.type
_entity_poly.pdbx_seq_one_letter_code
_entity_poly.pdbx_strand_id
1 'polypeptide(L)'
;MYQQTSFEFARAYWHWFFLVRPAPFPETLIRADPDLYLKQTIGARSAGLKPFAPEAYAAYLRCLSDPATAHGICEDYRASVGIDLEHDQADLAAGKQIQCPFLALWGRDGVIERCFDPLAEWRRWNPGVKGMALPCGHYIPEEAPEVLLDHVLAFLPS
;
A
#
# COMPACT_ATOMS: atom_id res chain seq x y z
N MET A 1 -3.18 3.79 10.79
CA MET A 1 -2.97 2.33 10.89
C MET A 1 -1.88 1.92 11.89
N TYR A 2 -0.68 2.52 11.91
CA TYR A 2 0.36 2.19 12.91
C TYR A 2 -0.14 2.18 14.37
N GLN A 3 -0.95 3.18 14.76
CA GLN A 3 -1.54 3.28 16.10
C GLN A 3 -2.61 2.21 16.42
N GLN A 4 -3.11 1.52 15.40
CA GLN A 4 -4.16 0.49 15.51
C GLN A 4 -3.60 -0.92 15.29
N THR A 5 -2.29 -1.12 15.48
CA THR A 5 -1.61 -2.38 15.17
C THR A 5 -2.18 -3.54 15.99
N SER A 6 -2.63 -4.60 15.31
CA SER A 6 -3.01 -5.88 15.88
C SER A 6 -1.97 -6.96 15.57
N PHE A 7 -2.07 -8.15 16.20
CA PHE A 7 -1.22 -9.30 15.86
C PHE A 7 -1.31 -9.67 14.38
N GLU A 8 -2.52 -9.69 13.82
CA GLU A 8 -2.76 -10.02 12.42
C GLU A 8 -2.14 -8.97 11.49
N PHE A 9 -2.32 -7.68 11.81
CA PHE A 9 -1.74 -6.59 11.04
C PHE A 9 -0.21 -6.64 11.09
N ALA A 10 0.40 -6.80 12.27
CA ALA A 10 1.85 -6.87 12.43
C ALA A 10 2.47 -8.03 11.63
N ARG A 11 1.80 -9.20 11.59
CA ARG A 11 2.27 -10.35 10.78
C ARG A 11 2.15 -10.10 9.29
N ALA A 12 1.06 -9.49 8.84
CA ALA A 12 0.83 -9.27 7.41
C ALA A 12 1.60 -8.05 6.86
N TYR A 13 1.80 -7.02 7.68
CA TYR A 13 2.44 -5.75 7.36
C TYR A 13 3.79 -5.59 8.09
N TRP A 14 4.49 -6.70 8.37
CA TRP A 14 5.79 -6.72 9.05
C TRP A 14 6.82 -5.75 8.43
N HIS A 15 6.77 -5.58 7.10
CA HIS A 15 7.65 -4.71 6.34
C HIS A 15 7.52 -3.24 6.76
N TRP A 16 6.34 -2.79 7.21
CA TRP A 16 6.13 -1.42 7.73
C TRP A 16 6.99 -1.13 8.96
N PHE A 17 7.30 -2.15 9.78
CA PHE A 17 8.12 -2.01 10.99
C PHE A 17 9.60 -2.31 10.75
N PHE A 18 9.88 -3.11 9.72
CA PHE A 18 11.24 -3.42 9.29
C PHE A 18 11.88 -2.27 8.52
N LEU A 19 11.16 -1.65 7.59
CA LEU A 19 11.71 -0.64 6.68
C LEU A 19 12.02 0.70 7.37
N VAL A 20 11.35 0.98 8.50
CA VAL A 20 11.59 2.19 9.31
C VAL A 20 12.85 2.11 10.18
N ARG A 21 13.53 0.96 10.25
CA ARG A 21 14.74 0.81 11.07
C ARG A 21 15.87 1.68 10.49
N PRO A 22 16.82 2.16 11.32
CA PRO A 22 17.89 3.07 10.86
C PRO A 22 18.71 2.53 9.69
N ALA A 23 19.11 3.42 8.79
CA ALA A 23 19.99 3.09 7.67
C ALA A 23 21.38 2.65 8.17
N PRO A 24 22.08 1.76 7.43
CA PRO A 24 21.64 1.09 6.21
C PRO A 24 21.10 -0.33 6.48
N PHE A 25 20.50 -0.60 7.66
CA PHE A 25 20.17 -1.99 8.05
C PHE A 25 19.13 -2.62 7.09
N PRO A 26 17.92 -2.06 6.90
CA PRO A 26 16.94 -2.64 5.99
C PRO A 26 17.45 -2.70 4.55
N GLU A 27 18.13 -1.65 4.09
CA GLU A 27 18.73 -1.57 2.76
C GLU A 27 19.71 -2.73 2.53
N THR A 28 20.51 -3.08 3.54
CA THR A 28 21.47 -4.19 3.44
C THR A 28 20.78 -5.53 3.26
N LEU A 29 19.66 -5.78 3.96
CA LEU A 29 18.93 -7.05 3.81
C LEU A 29 18.17 -7.14 2.49
N ILE A 30 17.58 -6.04 1.99
CA ILE A 30 16.93 -6.00 0.68
C ILE A 30 17.96 -6.30 -0.42
N ARG A 31 19.13 -5.65 -0.37
CA ARG A 31 20.19 -5.82 -1.38
C ARG A 31 20.85 -7.21 -1.35
N ALA A 32 20.74 -7.94 -0.25
CA ALA A 32 21.30 -9.27 -0.15
C ALA A 32 20.58 -10.27 -1.08
N ASP A 33 19.26 -10.14 -1.21
CA ASP A 33 18.46 -10.92 -2.17
C ASP A 33 17.19 -10.15 -2.57
N PRO A 34 17.29 -9.28 -3.61
CA PRO A 34 16.17 -8.49 -4.09
C PRO A 34 15.00 -9.35 -4.59
N ASP A 35 15.28 -10.49 -5.20
CA ASP A 35 14.24 -11.40 -5.73
C ASP A 35 13.47 -12.06 -4.58
N LEU A 36 14.17 -12.55 -3.56
CA LEU A 36 13.51 -13.08 -2.37
C LEU A 36 12.67 -12.00 -1.66
N TYR A 37 13.21 -10.80 -1.49
CA TYR A 37 12.45 -9.69 -0.90
C TYR A 37 11.19 -9.37 -1.71
N LEU A 38 11.30 -9.31 -3.04
CA LEU A 38 10.15 -9.07 -3.91
C LEU A 38 9.10 -10.18 -3.76
N LYS A 39 9.51 -11.45 -3.81
CA LYS A 39 8.60 -12.60 -3.58
C LYS A 39 7.91 -12.56 -2.22
N GLN A 40 8.59 -12.10 -1.17
CA GLN A 40 8.01 -12.00 0.17
C GLN A 40 7.05 -10.80 0.32
N THR A 41 7.20 -9.75 -0.47
CA THR A 41 6.38 -8.53 -0.35
C THR A 41 5.18 -8.52 -1.28
N ILE A 42 5.36 -8.96 -2.53
CA ILE A 42 4.28 -9.06 -3.53
C ILE A 42 3.69 -10.46 -3.62
N GLY A 43 4.54 -11.49 -3.56
CA GLY A 43 4.15 -12.89 -3.79
C GLY A 43 3.58 -13.61 -2.56
N ALA A 44 3.75 -13.09 -1.34
CA ALA A 44 3.23 -13.70 -0.12
C ALA A 44 1.77 -13.31 0.21
N ARG A 45 1.06 -12.69 -0.74
CA ARG A 45 -0.33 -12.22 -0.58
C ARG A 45 -1.33 -13.21 -1.16
N SER A 46 -2.63 -12.91 -1.03
CA SER A 46 -3.74 -13.81 -1.36
C SER A 46 -3.67 -14.41 -2.76
N ALA A 47 -3.23 -13.64 -3.76
CA ALA A 47 -3.14 -14.12 -5.15
C ALA A 47 -1.78 -14.71 -5.55
N GLY A 48 -0.79 -14.70 -4.65
CA GLY A 48 0.56 -15.13 -4.97
C GLY A 48 1.19 -14.31 -6.11
N LEU A 49 2.04 -14.96 -6.91
CA LEU A 49 2.66 -14.35 -8.09
C LEU A 49 1.85 -14.49 -9.37
N LYS A 50 0.72 -15.20 -9.34
CA LYS A 50 -0.10 -15.50 -10.53
C LYS A 50 -0.57 -14.24 -11.30
N PRO A 51 -0.97 -13.13 -10.66
CA PRO A 51 -1.45 -11.94 -11.36
C PRO A 51 -0.36 -11.18 -12.11
N PHE A 52 0.91 -11.44 -11.79
CA PHE A 52 2.03 -10.67 -12.29
C PHE A 52 2.53 -11.27 -13.61
N ALA A 53 2.41 -10.50 -14.70
CA ALA A 53 3.00 -10.88 -15.97
C ALA A 53 4.53 -11.03 -15.81
N PRO A 54 5.17 -12.03 -16.45
CA PRO A 54 6.62 -12.26 -16.31
C PRO A 54 7.48 -11.03 -16.61
N GLU A 55 7.09 -10.24 -17.61
CA GLU A 55 7.73 -9.00 -17.99
C GLU A 55 7.58 -7.88 -16.95
N ALA A 56 6.41 -7.79 -16.29
CA ALA A 56 6.18 -6.85 -15.20
C ALA A 56 7.03 -7.23 -13.99
N TYR A 57 7.04 -8.51 -13.62
CA TYR A 57 7.88 -9.02 -12.55
C TYR A 57 9.37 -8.76 -12.81
N ALA A 58 9.85 -9.04 -14.03
CA ALA A 58 11.22 -8.76 -14.42
C ALA A 58 11.58 -7.27 -14.33
N ALA A 59 10.64 -6.38 -14.68
CA ALA A 59 10.84 -4.94 -14.53
C ALA A 59 10.93 -4.52 -13.06
N TYR A 60 10.06 -5.04 -12.19
CA TYR A 60 10.10 -4.78 -10.74
C TYR A 60 11.42 -5.25 -10.14
N LEU A 61 11.84 -6.47 -10.47
CA LEU A 61 13.11 -7.04 -9.99
C LEU A 61 14.31 -6.22 -10.47
N ARG A 62 14.32 -5.81 -11.75
CA ARG A 62 15.39 -4.96 -12.30
C ARG A 62 15.51 -3.65 -11.52
N CYS A 63 14.38 -2.99 -11.23
CA CYS A 63 14.39 -1.75 -10.45
C CYS A 63 14.84 -1.98 -9.01
N LEU A 64 14.31 -3.00 -8.33
CA LEU A 64 14.67 -3.32 -6.95
C LEU A 64 16.13 -3.75 -6.78
N SER A 65 16.74 -4.31 -7.83
CA SER A 65 18.15 -4.68 -7.85
C SER A 65 19.10 -3.48 -7.90
N ASP A 66 18.60 -2.28 -8.18
CA ASP A 66 19.38 -1.04 -8.03
C ASP A 66 19.54 -0.73 -6.52
N PRO A 67 20.79 -0.61 -6.00
CA PRO A 67 21.03 -0.27 -4.61
C PRO A 67 20.35 1.02 -4.14
N ALA A 68 20.15 1.99 -5.03
CA ALA A 68 19.46 3.24 -4.71
C ALA A 68 17.96 3.02 -4.45
N THR A 69 17.34 2.02 -5.10
CA THR A 69 15.92 1.70 -4.93
C THR A 69 15.62 1.21 -3.52
N ALA A 70 16.48 0.36 -2.95
CA ALA A 70 16.31 -0.09 -1.57
C ALA A 70 16.34 1.08 -0.58
N HIS A 71 17.23 2.05 -0.79
CA HIS A 71 17.28 3.26 0.04
C HIS A 71 16.02 4.11 -0.15
N GLY A 72 15.58 4.35 -1.39
CA GLY A 72 14.35 5.10 -1.67
C GLY A 72 13.11 4.49 -1.02
N ILE A 73 12.96 3.16 -1.09
CA ILE A 73 11.89 2.44 -0.39
C ILE A 73 12.00 2.67 1.12
N CYS A 74 13.19 2.49 1.72
CA CYS A 74 13.33 2.66 3.16
C CYS A 74 13.03 4.10 3.63
N GLU A 75 13.45 5.11 2.88
CA GLU A 75 13.17 6.51 3.20
C GLU A 75 11.67 6.84 3.09
N ASP A 76 10.94 6.29 2.12
CA ASP A 76 9.48 6.40 2.03
C ASP A 76 8.82 5.87 3.31
N TYR A 77 9.19 4.67 3.76
CA TYR A 77 8.67 4.12 5.01
C TYR A 77 9.08 4.94 6.25
N ARG A 78 10.32 5.44 6.32
CA ARG A 78 10.77 6.29 7.45
C ARG A 78 9.97 7.60 7.51
N ALA A 79 9.65 8.20 6.37
CA ALA A 79 8.77 9.38 6.30
C ALA A 79 7.36 9.06 6.83
N SER A 80 6.82 7.88 6.51
CA SER A 80 5.47 7.46 6.91
C SER A 80 5.22 7.32 8.42
N VAL A 81 6.29 7.25 9.23
CA VAL A 81 6.22 7.22 10.71
C VAL A 81 6.80 8.47 11.37
N GLY A 82 7.16 9.47 10.56
CA GLY A 82 7.70 10.74 11.00
C GLY A 82 6.93 11.89 10.36
N ILE A 83 7.55 12.54 9.38
CA ILE A 83 7.04 13.78 8.79
C ILE A 83 5.65 13.65 8.18
N ASP A 84 5.29 12.50 7.61
CA ASP A 84 3.95 12.31 7.04
C ASP A 84 2.87 12.29 8.13
N LEU A 85 3.17 11.71 9.31
CA LEU A 85 2.26 11.75 10.45
C LEU A 85 2.12 13.17 11.01
N GLU A 86 3.19 13.94 11.03
CA GLU A 86 3.16 15.35 11.46
C GLU A 86 2.26 16.17 10.53
N HIS A 87 2.42 16.01 9.22
CA HIS A 87 1.58 16.66 8.21
C HIS A 87 0.12 16.24 8.32
N ASP A 88 -0.16 14.94 8.42
CA ASP A 88 -1.52 14.43 8.54
C ASP A 88 -2.23 14.96 9.80
N GLN A 89 -1.52 14.98 10.94
CA GLN A 89 -2.07 15.49 12.19
C GLN A 89 -2.32 17.00 12.13
N ALA A 90 -1.42 17.77 11.52
CA ALA A 90 -1.59 19.20 11.35
C ALA A 90 -2.83 19.52 10.49
N ASP A 91 -3.02 18.79 9.39
CA ASP A 91 -4.17 18.97 8.51
C ASP A 91 -5.49 18.56 9.18
N LEU A 92 -5.51 17.45 9.92
CA LEU A 92 -6.67 17.04 10.71
C LEU A 92 -7.00 18.06 11.82
N ALA A 93 -6.00 18.58 12.52
CA ALA A 93 -6.18 19.59 13.56
C ALA A 93 -6.69 20.93 12.99
N ALA A 94 -6.28 21.27 11.77
CA ALA A 94 -6.78 22.42 11.02
C ALA A 94 -8.16 22.18 10.36
N GLY A 95 -8.72 20.96 10.48
CA GLY A 95 -10.00 20.60 9.87
C GLY A 95 -9.96 20.56 8.35
N LYS A 96 -8.78 20.39 7.74
CA LYS A 96 -8.65 20.25 6.29
C LYS A 96 -9.25 18.93 5.82
N GLN A 97 -9.87 18.99 4.66
CA GLN A 97 -10.52 17.84 4.01
C GLN A 97 -10.22 17.84 2.53
N ILE A 98 -10.22 16.66 1.92
CA ILE A 98 -10.17 16.49 0.46
C ILE A 98 -11.49 17.04 -0.11
N GLN A 99 -11.42 18.07 -0.94
CA GLN A 99 -12.60 18.80 -1.42
C GLN A 99 -13.24 18.23 -2.69
N CYS A 100 -12.50 17.42 -3.44
CA CYS A 100 -13.01 16.81 -4.68
C CYS A 100 -13.81 15.52 -4.41
N PRO A 101 -14.59 15.03 -5.38
CA PRO A 101 -15.12 13.67 -5.33
C PRO A 101 -14.01 12.67 -5.05
N PHE A 102 -14.28 11.70 -4.17
CA PHE A 102 -13.29 10.71 -3.75
C PHE A 102 -13.87 9.29 -3.79
N LEU A 103 -13.23 8.41 -4.56
CA LEU A 103 -13.49 6.97 -4.62
C LEU A 103 -12.33 6.20 -3.97
N ALA A 104 -12.63 5.39 -2.96
CA ALA A 104 -11.71 4.45 -2.33
C ALA A 104 -12.03 3.02 -2.76
N LEU A 105 -11.11 2.35 -3.45
CA LEU A 105 -11.24 0.94 -3.83
C LEU A 105 -10.16 0.13 -3.12
N TRP A 106 -10.53 -1.03 -2.59
CA TRP A 106 -9.59 -1.92 -1.90
C TRP A 106 -9.91 -3.38 -2.22
N GLY A 107 -8.97 -4.30 -1.97
CA GLY A 107 -9.19 -5.72 -2.18
C GLY A 107 -9.94 -6.38 -1.03
N ARG A 108 -11.01 -7.11 -1.34
CA ARG A 108 -11.79 -7.91 -0.39
C ARG A 108 -10.96 -9.00 0.30
N ASP A 109 -9.99 -9.57 -0.40
CA ASP A 109 -9.11 -10.60 0.17
C ASP A 109 -7.85 -10.00 0.81
N GLY A 110 -7.79 -8.66 0.91
CA GLY A 110 -6.68 -7.90 1.46
C GLY A 110 -6.70 -7.78 3.00
N VAL A 111 -5.56 -7.37 3.56
CA VAL A 111 -5.44 -7.09 5.01
C VAL A 111 -6.30 -5.91 5.42
N ILE A 112 -6.49 -4.94 4.53
CA ILE A 112 -7.27 -3.74 4.80
C ILE A 112 -8.74 -4.08 5.09
N GLU A 113 -9.38 -4.94 4.29
CA GLU A 113 -10.74 -5.44 4.55
C GLU A 113 -10.82 -6.21 5.87
N ARG A 114 -9.79 -6.99 6.21
CA ARG A 114 -9.79 -7.82 7.43
C ARG A 114 -9.58 -7.01 8.72
N CYS A 115 -8.73 -6.00 8.68
CA CYS A 115 -8.24 -5.32 9.89
C CYS A 115 -8.90 -3.96 10.15
N PHE A 116 -9.59 -3.36 9.17
CA PHE A 116 -10.11 -2.00 9.28
C PHE A 116 -11.49 -1.86 8.63
N ASP A 117 -12.18 -0.76 8.92
CA ASP A 117 -13.29 -0.25 8.09
C ASP A 117 -12.72 0.87 7.18
N PRO A 118 -12.45 0.58 5.90
CA PRO A 118 -11.75 1.54 5.04
C PRO A 118 -12.53 2.84 4.82
N LEU A 119 -13.87 2.76 4.73
CA LEU A 119 -14.68 3.96 4.56
C LEU A 119 -14.75 4.79 5.83
N ALA A 120 -14.79 4.17 7.01
CA ALA A 120 -14.71 4.92 8.26
C ALA A 120 -13.38 5.68 8.41
N GLU A 121 -12.26 5.07 8.03
CA GLU A 121 -10.94 5.74 8.02
C GLU A 121 -10.94 6.96 7.09
N TRP A 122 -11.48 6.82 5.88
CA TRP A 122 -11.50 7.90 4.89
C TRP A 122 -12.52 9.02 5.18
N ARG A 123 -13.63 8.73 5.88
CA ARG A 123 -14.66 9.74 6.20
C ARG A 123 -14.14 10.93 7.00
N ARG A 124 -13.04 10.75 7.73
CA ARG A 124 -12.35 11.84 8.45
C ARG A 124 -11.74 12.87 7.51
N TRP A 125 -11.31 12.43 6.32
CA TRP A 125 -10.67 13.24 5.29
C TRP A 125 -11.64 13.72 4.23
N ASN A 126 -12.70 12.96 3.95
CA ASN A 126 -13.76 13.33 3.03
C ASN A 126 -15.09 12.68 3.47
N PRO A 127 -16.02 13.45 4.05
CA PRO A 127 -17.31 12.91 4.49
C PRO A 127 -18.16 12.27 3.37
N GLY A 128 -17.91 12.68 2.11
CA GLY A 128 -18.59 12.19 0.91
C GLY A 128 -17.88 11.03 0.20
N VAL A 129 -16.86 10.42 0.83
CA VAL A 129 -16.11 9.32 0.21
C VAL A 129 -17.05 8.17 -0.15
N LYS A 130 -16.93 7.71 -1.39
CA LYS A 130 -17.57 6.50 -1.89
C LYS A 130 -16.51 5.42 -2.02
N GLY A 131 -16.91 4.16 -1.99
CA GLY A 131 -15.94 3.09 -2.15
C GLY A 131 -16.53 1.71 -1.93
N MET A 132 -15.76 0.70 -2.31
CA MET A 132 -16.14 -0.70 -2.13
C MET A 132 -14.92 -1.63 -2.24
N ALA A 133 -15.09 -2.82 -1.67
CA ALA A 133 -14.15 -3.92 -1.82
C ALA A 133 -14.33 -4.63 -3.18
N LEU A 134 -13.25 -4.75 -3.95
CA LEU A 134 -13.19 -5.50 -5.21
C LEU A 134 -12.80 -6.96 -4.97
N PRO A 135 -13.18 -7.91 -5.85
CA PRO A 135 -12.98 -9.34 -5.64
C PRO A 135 -11.52 -9.77 -5.92
N CYS A 136 -10.59 -9.21 -5.17
CA CYS A 136 -9.15 -9.43 -5.28
C CYS A 136 -8.42 -9.11 -3.96
N GLY A 137 -7.11 -9.31 -3.96
CA GLY A 137 -6.16 -8.89 -2.94
C GLY A 137 -5.64 -7.45 -3.12
N HIS A 138 -4.38 -7.25 -2.75
CA HIS A 138 -3.79 -5.91 -2.65
C HIS A 138 -3.47 -5.28 -4.02
N TYR A 139 -3.12 -6.10 -5.02
CA TYR A 139 -2.62 -5.64 -6.31
C TYR A 139 -3.77 -5.53 -7.31
N ILE A 140 -4.78 -4.72 -6.97
CA ILE A 140 -6.01 -4.55 -7.74
C ILE A 140 -5.76 -4.35 -9.25
N PRO A 141 -4.81 -3.50 -9.70
CA PRO A 141 -4.56 -3.31 -11.12
C PRO A 141 -4.09 -4.58 -11.86
N GLU A 142 -3.47 -5.52 -11.16
CA GLU A 142 -3.00 -6.79 -11.73
C GLU A 142 -4.00 -7.93 -11.49
N GLU A 143 -4.73 -7.90 -10.37
CA GLU A 143 -5.65 -8.96 -9.95
C GLU A 143 -7.07 -8.82 -10.53
N ALA A 144 -7.58 -7.60 -10.66
CA ALA A 144 -8.93 -7.32 -11.14
C ALA A 144 -8.97 -6.07 -12.04
N PRO A 145 -8.16 -6.00 -13.12
CA PRO A 145 -8.04 -4.81 -13.97
C PRO A 145 -9.37 -4.37 -14.59
N GLU A 146 -10.17 -5.30 -15.11
CA GLU A 146 -11.45 -4.98 -15.77
C GLU A 146 -12.45 -4.37 -14.77
N VAL A 147 -12.60 -4.99 -13.60
CA VAL A 147 -13.49 -4.50 -12.54
C VAL A 147 -13.01 -3.15 -12.01
N LEU A 148 -11.70 -2.97 -11.83
CA LEU A 148 -11.12 -1.67 -11.47
C LEU A 148 -11.49 -0.60 -12.50
N LEU A 149 -11.33 -0.92 -13.79
CA LEU A 149 -11.57 0.01 -14.88
C LEU A 149 -13.04 0.42 -14.97
N ASP A 150 -13.98 -0.54 -14.82
CA ASP A 150 -15.41 -0.26 -14.79
C ASP A 150 -15.77 0.77 -13.71
N HIS A 151 -15.23 0.61 -12.49
CA HIS A 151 -15.49 1.55 -11.39
C HIS A 151 -14.81 2.90 -11.57
N VAL A 152 -13.57 2.92 -12.04
CA VAL A 152 -12.82 4.17 -12.25
C VAL A 152 -13.44 4.98 -13.39
N LEU A 153 -13.76 4.36 -14.52
CA LEU A 153 -14.37 5.04 -15.67
C LEU A 153 -15.76 5.57 -15.36
N ALA A 154 -16.57 4.85 -14.57
CA ALA A 154 -17.87 5.34 -14.11
C ALA A 154 -17.77 6.52 -13.12
N PHE A 155 -16.63 6.65 -12.43
CA PHE A 155 -16.39 7.71 -11.45
C PHE A 155 -15.81 8.98 -12.06
N LEU A 156 -14.93 8.83 -13.06
CA LEU A 156 -14.33 9.97 -13.75
C LEU A 156 -15.41 10.74 -14.54
N PRO A 157 -15.35 12.09 -14.53
CA PRO A 157 -16.24 12.87 -15.38
C PRO A 157 -15.96 12.55 -16.85
N SER A 158 -17.03 12.54 -17.65
CA SER A 158 -16.97 12.42 -19.11
C SER A 158 -16.36 13.65 -19.76
#